data_AF-A0A5P1E9D6-F1
#
_entry.id   AF-A0A5P1E9D6-F1
#
_cell.length_a   1.000
_cell.length_b   1.000
_cell.length_c   1.000
_cell.angle_alpha   90.00
_cell.angle_beta   90.00
_cell.angle_gamma   90.00
#
_symmetry.space_group_name_H-M   'P 1'
#
loop_
_entity.id
_entity.type
_entity.pdbx_description
1 polymer ?
#
loop_
_entity_poly.entity_id
_entity_poly.type
_entity_poly.pdbx_seq_one_letter_code
_entity_poly.pdbx_strand_id
1 'polypeptide(L)'
;MEKFQAALIRLLQGLPQAGSSIAPAEILISIHAIDPEKDGVPLKKVMEACSACFEQRHVFTQQVLAKVLNQLVEQIPLPLLFMRTVIQALSVYPALVEFVMEILSRLVNKQIWRYPKLWVGFLRCAIQTTPQSFSVLLQLPATQLENALSKNPTLKPPLVDHANQPNIRSTLPRSTLVVLGLVSDPQPSGQAQTSQSHAADTVSSAADVVTEVTQESADIR
;
A
#
# COMPACT_ATOMS: atom_id res chain seq x y z
N MET A 1 -19.76 -24.91 9.29
CA MET A 1 -18.37 -25.02 8.81
C MET A 1 -18.00 -26.46 8.51
N GLU A 2 -18.29 -27.39 9.42
CA GLU A 2 -18.04 -28.83 9.23
C GLU A 2 -18.58 -29.41 7.91
N LYS A 3 -19.80 -29.03 7.49
CA LYS A 3 -20.36 -29.47 6.20
C LYS A 3 -19.54 -29.01 4.99
N PHE A 4 -18.95 -27.81 5.03
CA PHE A 4 -18.09 -27.29 3.97
C PHE A 4 -16.74 -28.01 3.97
N GLN A 5 -16.11 -28.17 5.14
CA GLN A 5 -14.87 -28.93 5.26
C GLN A 5 -15.03 -30.38 4.76
N ALA A 6 -16.13 -31.05 5.14
CA ALA A 6 -16.44 -32.39 4.67
C ALA A 6 -16.65 -32.43 3.14
N ALA A 7 -17.37 -31.46 2.56
CA ALA A 7 -17.56 -31.35 1.12
C ALA A 7 -16.24 -31.06 0.38
N LEU A 8 -15.40 -30.18 0.93
CA LEU A 8 -14.08 -29.87 0.40
C LEU A 8 -13.18 -31.10 0.40
N ILE A 9 -13.13 -31.85 1.50
CA ILE A 9 -12.37 -33.10 1.60
C ILE A 9 -12.86 -34.10 0.54
N ARG A 10 -14.18 -34.25 0.38
CA ARG A 10 -14.76 -35.15 -0.63
C ARG A 10 -14.41 -34.73 -2.06
N LEU A 11 -14.39 -33.44 -2.36
CA LEU A 11 -13.95 -32.91 -3.67
C LEU A 11 -12.47 -33.18 -3.92
N LEU A 12 -11.63 -32.99 -2.89
CA LEU A 12 -10.19 -33.19 -2.97
C LEU A 12 -9.78 -34.66 -3.06
N GLN A 13 -10.55 -35.56 -2.45
CA GLN A 13 -10.27 -37.00 -2.43
C GLN A 13 -10.76 -37.74 -3.68
N GLY A 14 -11.47 -37.07 -4.58
CA GLY A 14 -11.97 -37.65 -5.84
C GLY A 14 -13.08 -38.68 -5.62
N LEU A 15 -14.31 -38.37 -6.06
CA LEU A 15 -15.33 -39.41 -6.17
C LEU A 15 -14.97 -40.37 -7.31
N PRO A 16 -15.22 -41.70 -7.21
CA PRO A 16 -14.96 -42.64 -8.29
C PRO A 16 -15.85 -42.51 -9.54
N GLN A 17 -16.60 -41.42 -9.73
CA GLN A 17 -17.48 -41.25 -10.88
C GLN A 17 -17.45 -39.83 -11.43
N ALA A 18 -17.11 -39.74 -12.73
CA ALA A 18 -17.10 -38.59 -13.64
C ALA A 18 -15.94 -37.57 -13.50
N GLY A 19 -14.80 -37.89 -14.13
CA GLY A 19 -14.25 -37.08 -15.23
C GLY A 19 -13.43 -35.81 -14.95
N SER A 20 -13.53 -35.14 -13.80
CA SER A 20 -12.65 -34.00 -13.51
C SER A 20 -12.48 -33.76 -12.02
N SER A 21 -11.38 -34.21 -11.44
CA SER A 21 -10.94 -33.74 -10.12
C SER A 21 -10.55 -32.27 -10.27
N ILE A 22 -11.25 -31.37 -9.58
CA ILE A 22 -10.92 -29.94 -9.56
C ILE A 22 -9.56 -29.79 -8.87
N ALA A 23 -8.62 -29.11 -9.51
CA ALA A 23 -7.31 -28.94 -8.93
C ALA A 23 -7.39 -28.05 -7.66
N PRO A 24 -6.61 -28.31 -6.60
CA PRO A 24 -6.66 -27.49 -5.38
C PRO A 24 -6.49 -26.00 -5.63
N ALA A 25 -5.61 -25.63 -6.56
CA ALA A 25 -5.43 -24.24 -6.97
C ALA A 25 -6.73 -23.62 -7.50
N GLU A 26 -7.47 -24.34 -8.34
CA GLU A 26 -8.74 -23.90 -8.92
C GLU A 26 -9.81 -23.68 -7.85
N ILE A 27 -9.83 -24.49 -6.80
CA ILE A 27 -10.73 -24.29 -5.67
C ILE A 27 -10.46 -22.95 -5.00
N LEU A 28 -9.21 -22.69 -4.61
CA LEU A 28 -8.89 -21.44 -3.90
C LEU A 28 -9.08 -20.21 -4.80
N ILE A 29 -8.79 -20.34 -6.10
CA ILE A 29 -9.07 -19.28 -7.09
C ILE A 29 -10.58 -19.03 -7.21
N SER A 30 -11.39 -20.09 -7.28
CA SER A 30 -12.85 -19.99 -7.38
C SER A 30 -13.44 -19.32 -6.14
N ILE A 31 -12.92 -19.61 -4.94
CA ILE A 31 -13.35 -18.92 -3.71
C ILE A 31 -13.04 -17.41 -3.79
N HIS A 32 -11.90 -17.04 -4.37
CA HIS A 32 -11.54 -15.62 -4.56
C HIS A 32 -12.38 -14.90 -5.62
N ALA A 33 -13.02 -15.65 -6.53
CA ALA A 33 -13.90 -15.09 -7.55
C ALA A 33 -15.30 -14.75 -7.01
N ILE A 34 -15.65 -15.20 -5.81
CA ILE A 34 -16.94 -14.88 -5.17
C ILE A 34 -16.96 -13.39 -4.80
N ASP A 35 -17.92 -12.67 -5.35
CA ASP A 35 -18.25 -11.29 -5.01
C ASP A 35 -19.35 -11.31 -3.93
N PRO A 36 -19.02 -10.96 -2.66
CA PRO A 36 -19.96 -11.07 -1.55
C PRO A 36 -21.29 -10.32 -1.76
N GLU A 37 -21.24 -9.20 -2.48
CA GLU A 37 -22.42 -8.36 -2.71
C GLU A 37 -23.25 -8.92 -3.87
N LYS A 38 -22.60 -9.27 -5.00
CA LYS A 38 -23.32 -9.78 -6.18
C LYS A 38 -23.85 -11.20 -6.00
N ASP A 39 -23.08 -12.06 -5.33
CA ASP A 39 -23.45 -13.46 -5.14
C ASP A 39 -24.33 -13.68 -3.90
N GLY A 40 -24.57 -12.63 -3.10
CA GLY A 40 -25.36 -12.72 -1.87
C GLY A 40 -24.72 -13.59 -0.78
N VAL A 41 -23.40 -13.78 -0.83
CA VAL A 41 -22.66 -14.62 0.12
C VAL A 41 -21.98 -13.72 1.17
N PRO A 42 -22.27 -13.89 2.47
CA PRO A 42 -21.61 -13.08 3.50
C PRO A 42 -20.08 -13.18 3.41
N LEU A 43 -19.37 -12.03 3.41
CA LEU A 43 -17.90 -11.98 3.32
C LEU A 43 -17.21 -12.91 4.34
N LYS A 44 -17.78 -13.01 5.55
CA LYS A 44 -17.29 -13.93 6.60
C LYS A 44 -17.25 -15.39 6.14
N LYS A 45 -18.25 -15.83 5.37
CA LYS A 45 -18.32 -17.20 4.82
C LYS A 45 -17.26 -17.44 3.76
N VAL A 46 -17.01 -16.46 2.90
CA VAL A 46 -15.92 -16.53 1.90
C VAL A 46 -14.56 -16.64 2.60
N MET A 47 -14.33 -15.82 3.63
CA MET A 47 -13.11 -15.89 4.44
C MET A 47 -12.95 -17.23 5.16
N GLU A 48 -14.04 -17.76 5.74
CA GLU A 48 -14.08 -19.08 6.38
C GLU A 48 -13.74 -20.20 5.39
N ALA A 49 -14.25 -20.13 4.15
CA ALA A 49 -13.94 -21.10 3.09
C ALA A 49 -12.46 -21.06 2.70
N CYS A 50 -11.89 -19.86 2.51
CA CYS A 50 -10.44 -19.70 2.30
C CYS A 50 -9.64 -20.31 3.46
N SER A 51 -10.00 -20.00 4.71
CA SER A 51 -9.29 -20.53 5.88
C SER A 51 -9.31 -22.06 5.95
N ALA A 52 -10.43 -22.70 5.61
CA ALA A 52 -10.53 -24.15 5.56
C ALA A 52 -9.59 -24.78 4.51
N CYS A 53 -9.29 -24.11 3.39
CA CYS A 53 -8.27 -24.58 2.44
C CYS A 53 -6.88 -24.62 3.09
N PHE A 54 -6.49 -23.58 3.82
CA PHE A 54 -5.18 -23.50 4.48
C PHE A 54 -5.01 -24.50 5.64
N GLU A 55 -6.09 -25.00 6.23
CA GLU A 55 -6.05 -26.09 7.22
C GLU A 55 -5.64 -27.42 6.58
N GLN A 56 -5.93 -27.61 5.28
CA GLN A 56 -5.60 -28.82 4.53
C GLN A 56 -4.19 -28.73 3.91
N ARG A 57 -3.15 -28.57 4.75
CA ARG A 57 -1.75 -28.30 4.33
C ARG A 57 -1.12 -29.37 3.41
N HIS A 58 -1.62 -30.60 3.46
CA HIS A 58 -1.16 -31.69 2.57
C HIS A 58 -1.68 -31.51 1.13
N VAL A 59 -2.80 -30.79 0.98
CA VAL A 59 -3.40 -30.46 -0.32
C VAL A 59 -2.92 -29.09 -0.79
N PHE A 60 -3.06 -28.06 0.05
CA PHE A 60 -2.69 -26.68 -0.26
C PHE A 60 -1.25 -26.41 0.13
N THR A 61 -0.34 -27.10 -0.55
CA THR A 61 1.10 -27.00 -0.34
C THR A 61 1.65 -25.63 -0.72
N GLN A 62 2.90 -25.35 -0.33
CA GLN A 62 3.62 -24.14 -0.74
C GLN A 62 3.57 -23.90 -2.26
N GLN A 63 3.74 -24.96 -3.07
CA GLN A 63 3.73 -24.87 -4.54
C GLN A 63 2.33 -24.52 -5.08
N VAL A 64 1.29 -25.12 -4.50
CA VAL A 64 -0.10 -24.80 -4.87
C VAL A 64 -0.41 -23.34 -4.54
N LEU A 65 -0.03 -22.86 -3.35
CA LEU A 65 -0.28 -21.48 -2.96
C LEU A 65 0.52 -20.49 -3.80
N ALA A 66 1.79 -20.78 -4.13
CA ALA A 66 2.57 -19.95 -5.05
C ALA A 66 1.88 -19.82 -6.41
N LYS A 67 1.38 -20.93 -6.97
CA LYS A 67 0.58 -20.93 -8.21
C LYS A 67 -0.68 -20.06 -8.08
N VAL A 68 -1.44 -20.23 -7.00
CA VAL A 68 -2.67 -19.44 -6.76
C VAL A 68 -2.34 -17.95 -6.67
N LEU A 69 -1.35 -17.55 -5.86
CA LEU A 69 -0.97 -16.15 -5.69
C LEU A 69 -0.50 -15.53 -7.01
N ASN A 70 0.28 -16.27 -7.81
CA ASN A 70 0.75 -15.81 -9.11
C ASN A 70 -0.38 -15.60 -10.13
N GLN A 71 -1.44 -16.41 -10.06
CA GLN A 71 -2.61 -16.24 -10.93
C GLN A 71 -3.53 -15.13 -10.45
N LEU A 72 -3.79 -15.02 -9.14
CA LEU A 72 -4.70 -14.01 -8.59
C LEU A 72 -4.15 -12.58 -8.76
N VAL A 73 -2.84 -12.37 -8.66
CA VAL A 73 -2.23 -11.04 -8.84
C VAL A 73 -2.40 -10.51 -10.28
N GLU A 74 -2.64 -11.40 -11.24
CA GLU A 74 -2.88 -11.00 -12.63
C GLU A 74 -4.32 -10.58 -12.94
N GLN A 75 -5.26 -10.87 -12.05
CA GLN A 75 -6.66 -10.54 -12.27
C GLN A 75 -6.92 -9.03 -12.20
N ILE A 76 -7.86 -8.57 -13.01
CA ILE A 76 -8.35 -7.19 -13.06
C ILE A 76 -9.89 -7.26 -13.05
N PRO A 77 -10.56 -6.75 -12.00
CA PRO A 77 -9.99 -6.15 -10.79
C PRO A 77 -9.27 -7.16 -9.90
N LEU A 78 -8.36 -6.68 -9.04
CA LEU A 78 -7.65 -7.53 -8.07
C LEU A 78 -8.66 -8.10 -7.04
N PRO A 79 -8.62 -9.41 -6.72
CA PRO A 79 -9.59 -10.03 -5.81
C PRO A 79 -9.56 -9.42 -4.41
N LEU A 80 -10.75 -9.21 -3.83
CA LEU A 80 -10.93 -8.54 -2.54
C LEU A 80 -10.11 -9.16 -1.40
N LEU A 81 -10.00 -10.48 -1.37
CA LEU A 81 -9.31 -11.24 -0.32
C LEU A 81 -7.82 -11.48 -0.61
N PHE A 82 -7.28 -10.99 -1.72
CA PHE A 82 -5.93 -11.32 -2.18
C PHE A 82 -4.85 -11.10 -1.12
N MET A 83 -4.78 -9.90 -0.52
CA MET A 83 -3.75 -9.60 0.49
C MET A 83 -3.90 -10.43 1.76
N ARG A 84 -5.13 -10.82 2.14
CA ARG A 84 -5.35 -11.74 3.27
C ARG A 84 -4.70 -13.08 2.98
N THR A 85 -4.86 -13.59 1.76
CA THR A 85 -4.29 -14.86 1.30
C THR A 85 -2.77 -14.80 1.22
N VAL A 86 -2.19 -13.70 0.75
CA VAL A 86 -0.73 -13.46 0.78
C VAL A 86 -0.18 -13.55 2.20
N ILE A 87 -0.78 -12.82 3.15
CA ILE A 87 -0.35 -12.82 4.56
C ILE A 87 -0.48 -14.22 5.17
N GLN A 88 -1.59 -14.90 4.93
CA GLN A 88 -1.83 -16.24 5.45
C GLN A 88 -0.85 -17.27 4.86
N ALA A 89 -0.51 -17.17 3.57
CA ALA A 89 0.49 -18.01 2.93
C ALA A 89 1.87 -17.84 3.56
N LEU A 90 2.29 -16.61 3.89
CA LEU A 90 3.53 -16.37 4.61
C LEU A 90 3.52 -16.94 6.03
N SER A 91 2.39 -16.85 6.74
CA SER A 91 2.27 -17.41 8.09
C SER A 91 2.40 -18.94 8.11
N VAL A 92 1.94 -19.63 7.05
CA VAL A 92 2.03 -21.09 6.95
C VAL A 92 3.34 -21.55 6.31
N TYR A 93 3.86 -20.81 5.32
CA TYR A 93 5.05 -21.16 4.56
C TYR A 93 6.02 -19.96 4.46
N PRO A 94 6.85 -19.72 5.49
CA PRO A 94 7.81 -18.61 5.50
C PRO A 94 8.82 -18.63 4.36
N ALA A 95 9.07 -19.79 3.74
CA ALA A 95 9.92 -19.92 2.56
C ALA A 95 9.39 -19.17 1.31
N LEU A 96 8.17 -18.62 1.36
CA LEU A 96 7.59 -17.80 0.29
C LEU A 96 7.97 -16.31 0.36
N VAL A 97 8.75 -15.85 1.35
CA VAL A 97 9.05 -14.40 1.53
C VAL A 97 9.58 -13.75 0.24
N GLU A 98 10.61 -14.31 -0.40
CA GLU A 98 11.20 -13.73 -1.62
C GLU A 98 10.19 -13.68 -2.77
N PHE A 99 9.45 -14.78 -2.99
CA PHE A 99 8.37 -14.83 -3.98
C PHE A 99 7.28 -13.78 -3.69
N VAL A 100 6.93 -13.57 -2.42
CA VAL A 100 5.95 -12.55 -2.05
C VAL A 100 6.50 -11.14 -2.27
N MET A 101 7.80 -10.88 -2.12
CA MET A 101 8.35 -9.55 -2.45
C MET A 101 8.20 -9.22 -3.94
N GLU A 102 8.32 -10.21 -4.81
CA GLU A 102 8.03 -10.06 -6.25
C GLU A 102 6.53 -9.74 -6.48
N ILE A 103 5.63 -10.45 -5.79
CA ILE A 103 4.20 -10.18 -5.82
C ILE A 103 3.90 -8.75 -5.35
N LEU A 104 4.45 -8.30 -4.21
CA LEU A 104 4.23 -6.96 -3.70
C LEU A 104 4.75 -5.88 -4.66
N SER A 105 5.90 -6.10 -5.30
CA SER A 105 6.43 -5.20 -6.33
C SER A 105 5.45 -5.06 -7.52
N ARG A 106 4.85 -6.16 -7.97
CA ARG A 106 3.80 -6.13 -9.02
C ARG A 106 2.55 -5.34 -8.57
N LEU A 107 2.19 -5.41 -7.29
CA LEU A 107 1.06 -4.64 -6.74
C LEU A 107 1.33 -3.14 -6.69
N VAL A 108 2.59 -2.72 -6.47
CA VAL A 108 2.99 -1.31 -6.59
C VAL A 108 2.73 -0.83 -8.01
N ASN A 109 3.14 -1.58 -9.03
CA ASN A 109 2.88 -1.26 -10.44
C ASN A 109 1.37 -1.22 -10.77
N LYS A 110 0.57 -2.08 -10.13
CA LYS A 110 -0.90 -2.08 -10.23
C LYS A 110 -1.58 -1.03 -9.36
N GLN A 111 -0.82 -0.13 -8.72
CA GLN A 111 -1.32 0.97 -7.90
C GLN A 111 -2.26 0.51 -6.78
N ILE A 112 -1.87 -0.51 -6.02
CA ILE A 112 -2.67 -1.12 -4.95
C ILE A 112 -3.27 -0.12 -3.94
N TRP A 113 -2.64 1.04 -3.75
CA TRP A 113 -3.16 2.13 -2.91
C TRP A 113 -4.52 2.67 -3.34
N ARG A 114 -4.95 2.45 -4.60
CA ARG A 114 -6.30 2.80 -5.07
C ARG A 114 -7.41 1.92 -4.47
N TYR A 115 -7.05 0.81 -3.82
CA TYR A 115 -7.99 -0.15 -3.24
C TYR A 115 -7.82 -0.17 -1.70
N PRO A 116 -8.58 0.62 -0.92
CA PRO A 116 -8.29 0.85 0.50
C PRO A 116 -8.15 -0.42 1.35
N LYS A 117 -9.01 -1.42 1.13
CA LYS A 117 -8.96 -2.71 1.86
C LYS A 117 -7.69 -3.50 1.54
N LEU A 118 -7.27 -3.51 0.27
CA LEU A 118 -6.05 -4.18 -0.18
C LEU A 118 -4.80 -3.41 0.26
N TRP A 119 -4.84 -2.07 0.24
CA TRP A 119 -3.74 -1.23 0.71
C TRP A 119 -3.37 -1.48 2.17
N VAL A 120 -4.37 -1.63 3.04
CA VAL A 120 -4.15 -1.98 4.46
C VAL A 120 -3.44 -3.33 4.58
N GLY A 121 -3.86 -4.32 3.77
CA GLY A 121 -3.21 -5.63 3.72
C GLY A 121 -1.77 -5.55 3.19
N PHE A 122 -1.53 -4.76 2.15
CA PHE A 122 -0.21 -4.51 1.58
C PHE A 122 0.76 -3.97 2.62
N LEU A 123 0.38 -2.89 3.32
CA LEU A 123 1.22 -2.29 4.35
C LEU A 123 1.50 -3.26 5.50
N ARG A 124 0.47 -4.01 5.95
CA ARG A 124 0.67 -5.05 6.97
C ARG A 124 1.67 -6.10 6.53
N CYS A 125 1.56 -6.56 5.28
CA CYS A 125 2.49 -7.54 4.71
C CYS A 125 3.90 -6.98 4.58
N ALA A 126 4.06 -5.74 4.12
CA ALA A 126 5.38 -5.13 4.01
C ALA A 126 6.04 -4.96 5.39
N ILE A 127 5.30 -4.53 6.40
CA ILE A 127 5.83 -4.30 7.76
C ILE A 127 6.24 -5.62 8.43
N GLN A 128 5.44 -6.67 8.32
CA GLN A 128 5.78 -7.96 8.93
C GLN A 128 7.01 -8.64 8.29
N THR A 129 7.35 -8.27 7.04
CA THR A 129 8.49 -8.82 6.29
C THR A 129 9.63 -7.82 6.16
N THR A 130 9.78 -6.87 7.08
CA THR A 130 11.00 -6.07 7.14
C THR A 130 12.16 -6.93 7.64
N PRO A 131 13.38 -6.81 7.06
CA PRO A 131 13.81 -5.79 6.11
C PRO A 131 13.56 -6.11 4.62
N GLN A 132 13.11 -7.32 4.27
CA GLN A 132 12.97 -7.78 2.87
C GLN A 132 12.06 -6.88 2.02
N SER A 133 11.08 -6.23 2.66
CA SER A 133 10.14 -5.33 1.99
C SER A 133 10.66 -3.92 1.72
N PHE A 134 11.85 -3.53 2.18
CA PHE A 134 12.34 -2.15 2.01
C PHE A 134 12.47 -1.75 0.55
N SER A 135 13.03 -2.61 -0.30
CA SER A 135 13.10 -2.37 -1.75
C SER A 135 11.72 -2.20 -2.38
N VAL A 136 10.69 -2.88 -1.87
CA VAL A 136 9.31 -2.73 -2.35
C VAL A 136 8.72 -1.40 -1.91
N LEU A 137 8.93 -1.01 -0.64
CA LEU A 137 8.46 0.26 -0.10
C LEU A 137 9.08 1.46 -0.83
N LEU A 138 10.36 1.37 -1.22
CA LEU A 138 11.05 2.41 -1.97
C LEU A 138 10.59 2.54 -3.44
N GLN A 139 9.83 1.57 -3.97
CA GLN A 139 9.19 1.68 -5.29
C GLN A 139 7.89 2.52 -5.25
N LEU A 140 7.34 2.79 -4.07
CA LEU A 140 6.12 3.58 -3.94
C LEU A 140 6.36 5.02 -4.44
N PRO A 141 5.36 5.65 -5.10
CA PRO A 141 5.40 7.08 -5.35
C PRO A 141 5.56 7.85 -4.04
N ALA A 142 6.23 9.01 -4.08
CA ALA A 142 6.57 9.79 -2.88
C ALA A 142 5.36 10.05 -1.96
N THR A 143 4.21 10.41 -2.52
CA THR A 143 2.97 10.64 -1.75
C THR A 143 2.47 9.39 -1.04
N GLN A 144 2.63 8.21 -1.63
CA GLN A 144 2.19 6.94 -1.06
C GLN A 144 3.18 6.42 -0.04
N LEU A 145 4.48 6.64 -0.26
CA LEU A 145 5.52 6.38 0.73
C LEU A 145 5.28 7.25 1.98
N GLU A 146 5.01 8.54 1.82
CA GLU A 146 4.68 9.43 2.92
C GLU A 146 3.41 8.97 3.66
N ASN A 147 2.37 8.53 2.95
CA ASN A 147 1.18 7.94 3.57
C ASN A 147 1.50 6.67 4.37
N ALA A 148 2.39 5.82 3.87
CA ALA A 148 2.79 4.59 4.54
C ALA A 148 3.55 4.90 5.85
N LEU A 149 4.49 5.86 5.80
CA LEU A 149 5.32 6.27 6.94
C LEU A 149 4.53 7.03 8.00
N SER A 150 3.60 7.91 7.60
CA SER A 150 2.74 8.63 8.55
C SER A 150 1.84 7.67 9.35
N LYS A 151 1.34 6.60 8.72
CA LYS A 151 0.56 5.56 9.39
C LYS A 151 1.40 4.60 10.22
N ASN A 152 2.70 4.47 9.92
CA ASN A 152 3.60 3.53 10.58
C ASN A 152 4.94 4.20 10.90
N PRO A 153 5.00 5.13 11.87
CA PRO A 153 6.20 5.94 12.11
C PRO A 153 7.44 5.12 12.48
N THR A 154 7.25 3.96 13.11
CA THR A 154 8.33 3.03 13.49
C THR A 154 9.06 2.42 12.29
N LEU A 155 8.45 2.43 11.10
CA LEU A 155 9.07 1.95 9.86
C LEU A 155 10.10 2.94 9.31
N LYS A 156 9.97 4.24 9.63
CA LYS A 156 10.79 5.29 9.01
C LYS A 156 12.28 5.14 9.31
N PRO A 157 12.73 5.00 10.58
CA PRO A 157 14.17 4.91 10.86
C PRO A 157 14.89 3.78 10.11
N PRO A 158 14.44 2.50 10.18
CA PRO A 158 15.16 1.43 9.49
C PRO A 158 15.07 1.53 7.96
N LEU A 159 13.98 2.11 7.42
CA LEU A 159 13.89 2.36 5.98
C LEU A 159 14.86 3.46 5.53
N VAL A 160 15.05 4.50 6.33
CA VAL A 160 16.03 5.57 6.08
C VAL A 160 17.45 5.00 6.10
N ASP A 161 17.79 4.17 7.09
CA ASP A 161 19.10 3.53 7.18
C ASP A 161 19.41 2.68 5.94
N HIS A 162 18.42 1.90 5.48
CA HIS A 162 18.53 1.13 4.25
C HIS A 162 18.68 2.03 3.01
N ALA A 163 17.82 3.04 2.87
CA ALA A 163 17.83 3.95 1.72
C ALA A 163 19.11 4.81 1.64
N ASN A 164 19.78 5.05 2.77
CA ASN A 164 21.00 5.86 2.81
C ASN A 164 22.27 5.09 2.39
N GLN A 165 22.17 3.78 2.15
CA GLN A 165 23.28 2.99 1.60
C GLN A 165 23.70 3.56 0.22
N PRO A 166 25.00 3.74 -0.08
CA PRO A 166 25.45 4.47 -1.28
C PRO A 166 24.90 3.95 -2.62
N ASN A 167 24.81 2.62 -2.76
CA ASN A 167 24.29 1.94 -3.94
C ASN A 167 22.77 2.10 -4.09
N ILE A 168 22.04 2.32 -2.99
CA ILE A 168 20.58 2.50 -3.02
C ILE A 168 20.27 3.97 -3.21
N ARG A 169 20.84 4.83 -2.36
CA ARG A 169 20.62 6.28 -2.36
C ARG A 169 20.79 6.91 -3.73
N SER A 170 21.82 6.49 -4.48
CA SER A 170 22.12 6.98 -5.83
C SER A 170 21.06 6.66 -6.88
N THR A 171 20.23 5.63 -6.64
CA THR A 171 19.14 5.22 -7.55
C THR A 171 17.79 5.84 -7.20
N LEU A 172 17.65 6.43 -6.01
CA LEU A 172 16.36 6.92 -5.52
C LEU A 172 16.02 8.31 -6.12
N PRO A 173 14.76 8.52 -6.56
CA PRO A 173 14.29 9.84 -6.95
C PRO A 173 14.43 10.87 -5.82
N ARG A 174 14.71 12.13 -6.17
CA ARG A 174 14.84 13.22 -5.18
C ARG A 174 13.60 13.34 -4.28
N SER A 175 12.39 13.20 -4.84
CA SER A 175 11.14 13.25 -4.08
C SER A 175 11.08 12.19 -2.97
N THR A 176 11.61 10.99 -3.23
CA THR A 176 11.71 9.92 -2.24
C THR A 176 12.70 10.29 -1.14
N LEU A 177 13.85 10.84 -1.51
CA LEU A 177 14.86 11.30 -0.54
C LEU A 177 14.33 12.41 0.37
N VAL A 178 13.49 13.32 -0.14
CA VAL A 178 12.84 14.37 0.66
C VAL A 178 11.87 13.78 1.68
N VAL A 179 11.00 12.85 1.27
CA VAL A 179 10.06 12.16 2.18
C VAL A 179 10.79 11.42 3.31
N LEU A 180 11.95 10.83 2.98
CA LEU A 180 12.81 10.15 3.94
C LEU A 180 13.60 11.11 4.84
N GLY A 181 13.65 12.41 4.51
CA GLY A 181 14.43 13.41 5.26
C GLY A 181 15.94 13.34 4.98
N LEU A 182 16.35 12.70 3.88
CA LEU A 182 17.76 12.56 3.46
C LEU A 182 18.25 13.78 2.67
N VAL A 183 17.34 14.61 2.17
CA VAL A 183 17.61 15.84 1.41
C VAL A 183 16.54 16.88 1.79
N SER A 184 16.94 18.15 1.93
CA SER A 184 15.99 19.25 2.16
C SER A 184 15.16 19.58 0.91
N ASP A 185 13.90 19.93 1.11
CA ASP A 185 13.06 20.50 0.06
C ASP A 185 13.66 21.87 -0.34
N PRO A 186 13.92 22.16 -1.62
CA PRO A 186 14.32 23.50 -2.01
C PRO A 186 13.23 24.50 -1.60
N GLN A 187 13.51 25.30 -0.58
CA GLN A 187 12.72 26.51 -0.33
C GLN A 187 12.68 27.32 -1.63
N PRO A 188 11.51 27.84 -2.05
CA PRO A 188 11.50 28.93 -3.01
C PRO A 188 12.18 30.12 -2.34
N SER A 189 13.44 30.37 -2.70
CA SER A 189 14.19 31.55 -2.32
C SER A 189 13.59 32.78 -3.01
N GLY A 190 12.45 33.24 -2.50
CA GLY A 190 11.91 34.55 -2.78
C GLY A 190 12.62 35.61 -1.94
N GLN A 191 13.86 35.93 -2.29
CA GLN A 191 14.49 37.20 -1.91
C GLN A 191 15.34 37.70 -3.08
N ALA A 192 14.68 38.38 -4.01
CA ALA A 192 15.36 39.34 -4.86
C ALA A 192 15.95 40.42 -3.95
N GLN A 193 17.28 40.44 -3.84
CA GLN A 193 18.02 41.52 -3.22
C GLN A 193 17.76 42.81 -4.00
N THR A 194 16.91 43.69 -3.46
CA THR A 194 16.92 45.10 -3.86
C THR A 194 18.19 45.75 -3.32
N SER A 195 19.21 45.81 -4.17
CA SER A 195 20.30 46.77 -4.05
C SER A 195 19.74 48.17 -4.28
N GLN A 196 19.63 48.99 -3.23
CA GLN A 196 19.59 50.44 -3.39
C GLN A 196 20.58 51.11 -2.44
N SER A 197 21.45 51.88 -3.08
CA SER A 197 22.61 52.60 -2.58
C SER A 197 22.25 53.89 -1.85
N HIS A 198 23.21 54.31 -1.02
CA HIS A 198 23.29 55.52 -0.19
C HIS A 198 22.77 56.86 -0.77
N ALA A 199 21.98 57.55 0.06
CA ALA A 199 22.12 58.90 0.66
C ALA A 199 22.51 60.17 -0.14
N ALA A 200 21.95 61.29 0.39
CA ALA A 200 22.12 62.74 0.15
C ALA A 200 21.12 63.34 -0.89
N ASP A 201 20.41 64.45 -0.68
CA ASP A 201 20.44 65.48 0.36
C ASP A 201 19.23 66.45 0.22
N THR A 202 18.92 67.20 1.29
CA THR A 202 18.25 68.53 1.33
C THR A 202 16.71 68.69 1.47
N VAL A 203 16.28 68.91 2.72
CA VAL A 203 15.45 70.01 3.30
C VAL A 203 14.39 70.74 2.42
N SER A 204 13.11 70.73 2.82
CA SER A 204 12.36 71.92 3.32
C SER A 204 10.87 71.67 3.61
N SER A 205 10.52 71.90 4.89
CA SER A 205 9.37 72.63 5.48
C SER A 205 7.89 72.37 5.13
N ALA A 206 7.14 72.17 6.23
CA ALA A 206 5.79 72.68 6.57
C ALA A 206 4.58 72.12 5.79
N ALA A 207 3.37 71.98 6.33
CA ALA A 207 2.75 71.92 7.66
C ALA A 207 1.27 71.51 7.39
N ASP A 208 0.53 71.21 8.46
CA ASP A 208 -0.93 71.01 8.54
C ASP A 208 -1.53 69.70 7.98
N VAL A 209 -2.60 69.11 8.53
CA VAL A 209 -3.27 68.99 9.85
C VAL A 209 -4.59 68.24 9.53
N VAL A 210 -5.20 67.64 10.55
CA VAL A 210 -6.56 67.06 10.66
C VAL A 210 -6.76 65.56 10.32
N THR A 211 -7.03 64.84 11.42
CA THR A 211 -7.96 63.73 11.66
C THR A 211 -9.18 63.65 10.73
N GLU A 212 -9.84 62.51 10.52
CA GLU A 212 -10.99 62.08 11.32
C GLU A 212 -11.46 60.65 10.96
N VAL A 213 -12.01 60.00 11.97
CA VAL A 213 -12.68 58.69 12.04
C VAL A 213 -14.06 58.72 11.36
N THR A 214 -14.60 57.56 10.93
CA THR A 214 -16.03 57.10 10.95
C THR A 214 -16.09 55.83 10.06
N GLN A 215 -16.27 54.59 10.53
CA GLN A 215 -17.41 53.90 11.16
C GLN A 215 -18.56 53.50 10.20
N GLU A 216 -19.04 52.25 10.39
CA GLU A 216 -20.33 51.66 9.95
C GLU A 216 -20.52 51.41 8.45
N SER A 217 -21.29 50.42 7.99
CA SER A 217 -21.90 49.19 8.50
C SER A 217 -22.67 48.59 7.32
N ALA A 218 -23.13 47.34 7.49
CA ALA A 218 -24.35 46.80 6.87
C ALA A 218 -24.28 46.53 5.35
N ASP A 219 -24.95 45.53 4.76
CA ASP A 219 -25.78 44.39 5.17
C ASP A 219 -26.28 43.79 3.82
N ILE A 220 -27.10 42.74 3.88
CA ILE A 220 -28.10 42.33 2.88
C ILE A 220 -27.72 41.15 1.94
N ARG A 221 -28.28 40.01 2.36
CA ARG A 221 -28.97 38.92 1.62
C ARG A 221 -28.20 38.01 0.67
#